data_AF-A0A0S2K847-F1
#
_entry.id   AF-A0A0S2K847-F1
#
_cell.length_a   1.000
_cell.length_b   1.000
_cell.length_c   1.000
_cell.angle_alpha   90.00
_cell.angle_beta   90.00
_cell.angle_gamma   90.00
#
_symmetry.space_group_name_H-M   'P 1'
#
loop_
_entity.id
_entity.type
_entity.pdbx_description
1 polymer ?
#
loop_
_entity_poly.entity_id
_entity_poly.type
_entity_poly.pdbx_seq_one_letter_code
_entity_poly.pdbx_strand_id
1 'polypeptide(L)'
;MKDIKPNEKLQLAFISFIQRVLSEGDFVATYKYALLNAIADICIEKLDVSTNESLKIEHSLLAEKILQLYWHHAMPFSNLKSGADALLKQNSGAQSKVISVLYECQQNNIRSLGQLKRSSYWNESYRAALNTLKTGPLWRLQILAKQEECFLYPHNKKPQYIELKPGIAACFRRFYDLVVYLSKNAWLQKIQSIKYNQALIGPQSKLESFLFGEDRQSLAKVKPLLVDLQKNQCFYCQKPFKNDVEIDHFIPFSRYSNDLAHNFVAAHRRCNNNKRDFLASYEHRDNWIESNLVKHNQVIESELSSYFDCSADQSIAVSNWAYEVARSNHAKLWHSIDTFVDSAPIAPVLTFKKKHGEREDKIETNKTEIIAELEPQLYYFPNLKIACGHFKTGDESDAEYMDIPDGVGKVDPNKHFFARASGNSMNGGKSPIFDGDLLLLEFITPESAGSLQNQTVAIERLDSAGDSQYLLRDIKKATDENGNSCYQLIAKNPDYETLVADESMKTFARLKKHLC
;
A
#
# COMPACT_ATOMS: atom_id res chain seq x y z
N MET A 1 1.85 -14.76 2.82
CA MET A 1 2.86 -14.24 3.76
C MET A 1 2.14 -13.85 5.04
N LYS A 2 2.47 -14.46 6.18
CA LYS A 2 1.86 -14.15 7.48
C LYS A 2 2.20 -12.72 7.90
N ASP A 3 1.20 -11.86 8.03
CA ASP A 3 1.30 -10.54 8.65
C ASP A 3 1.55 -10.69 10.16
N ILE A 4 2.78 -11.01 10.54
CA ILE A 4 3.21 -10.94 11.93
C ILE A 4 3.57 -9.48 12.19
N LYS A 5 2.67 -8.74 12.85
CA LYS A 5 2.93 -7.40 13.38
C LYS A 5 4.25 -7.45 14.17
N PRO A 6 5.18 -6.48 14.02
CA PRO A 6 6.36 -6.42 14.87
C PRO A 6 5.91 -6.43 16.35
N ASN A 7 6.63 -7.13 17.23
CA ASN A 7 6.29 -7.22 18.66
C ASN A 7 5.91 -5.83 19.21
N GLU A 8 4.76 -5.67 19.86
CA GLU A 8 4.24 -4.38 20.33
C GLU A 8 5.27 -3.61 21.17
N LYS A 9 6.11 -4.33 21.91
CA LYS A 9 7.24 -3.75 22.66
C LYS A 9 8.27 -3.10 21.74
N LEU A 10 8.59 -3.70 20.60
CA LEU A 10 9.51 -3.13 19.60
C LEU A 10 8.92 -1.87 18.97
N GLN A 11 7.62 -1.86 18.67
CA GLN A 11 6.94 -0.69 18.11
C GLN A 11 6.97 0.52 19.05
N LEU A 12 6.66 0.30 20.35
CA LEU A 12 6.75 1.35 21.36
C LEU A 12 8.19 1.83 21.56
N ALA A 13 9.15 0.90 21.61
CA ALA A 13 10.57 1.23 21.69
C ALA A 13 11.03 2.03 20.47
N PHE A 14 10.53 1.72 19.27
CA PHE A 14 10.84 2.45 18.05
C PHE A 14 10.34 3.88 18.11
N ILE A 15 9.08 4.13 18.46
CA ILE A 15 8.55 5.50 18.58
C ILE A 15 9.34 6.30 19.61
N SER A 16 9.59 5.71 20.78
CA SER A 16 10.40 6.33 21.83
C SER A 16 11.80 6.65 21.33
N PHE A 17 12.45 5.73 20.60
CA PHE A 17 13.75 5.96 20.01
C PHE A 17 13.75 7.11 18.99
N ILE A 18 12.75 7.20 18.10
CA ILE A 18 12.64 8.31 17.14
C ILE A 18 12.47 9.65 17.86
N GLN A 19 11.67 9.71 18.92
CA GLN A 19 11.53 10.92 19.74
C GLN A 19 12.85 11.31 20.41
N ARG A 20 13.59 10.35 20.96
CA ARG A 20 14.92 10.58 21.53
C ARG A 20 15.93 11.03 20.47
N VAL A 21 15.92 10.45 19.27
CA VAL A 21 16.75 10.89 18.14
C VAL A 21 16.57 12.37 17.87
N LEU A 22 15.33 12.85 17.81
CA LEU A 22 15.03 14.25 17.48
C LEU A 22 15.27 15.23 18.64
N SER A 23 15.23 14.77 19.89
CA SER A 23 15.37 15.62 21.09
C SER A 23 16.78 15.61 21.71
N GLU A 24 17.42 14.44 21.79
CA GLU A 24 18.74 14.23 22.40
C GLU A 24 19.87 14.23 21.36
N GLY A 25 19.53 14.12 20.07
CA GLY A 25 20.50 14.13 18.98
C GLY A 25 21.06 15.54 18.72
N ASP A 26 22.37 15.62 18.44
CA ASP A 26 22.98 16.90 18.06
C ASP A 26 22.76 17.21 16.57
N PHE A 27 21.86 18.15 16.25
CA PHE A 27 21.54 18.57 14.87
C PHE A 27 22.19 19.91 14.52
N VAL A 28 23.49 19.88 14.21
CA VAL A 28 24.21 21.03 13.66
C VAL A 28 23.86 21.33 12.18
N ALA A 29 23.35 20.32 11.46
CA ALA A 29 22.96 20.34 10.06
C ALA A 29 21.73 19.44 9.81
N THR A 30 21.09 19.58 8.65
CA THR A 30 19.82 18.90 8.35
C THR A 30 19.95 17.48 7.81
N TYR A 31 21.16 16.98 7.58
CA TYR A 31 21.39 15.66 6.95
C TYR A 31 20.83 14.48 7.75
N LYS A 32 20.69 14.61 9.07
CA LYS A 32 20.10 13.55 9.90
C LYS A 32 18.59 13.42 9.65
N TYR A 33 17.87 14.54 9.48
CA TYR A 33 16.46 14.53 9.09
C TYR A 33 16.26 13.92 7.70
N ALA A 34 17.13 14.32 6.76
CA ALA A 34 17.13 13.78 5.41
C ALA A 34 17.42 12.27 5.39
N LEU A 35 18.38 11.78 6.19
CA LEU A 35 18.65 10.34 6.31
C LEU A 35 17.45 9.59 6.92
N LEU A 36 16.84 10.14 7.98
CA LEU A 36 15.68 9.51 8.61
C LEU A 36 14.49 9.40 7.64
N ASN A 37 14.21 10.45 6.87
CA ASN A 37 13.21 10.42 5.80
C ASN A 37 13.57 9.43 4.68
N ALA A 38 14.84 9.43 4.23
CA ALA A 38 15.28 8.51 3.19
C ALA A 38 15.12 7.03 3.60
N ILE A 39 15.42 6.69 4.85
CA ILE A 39 15.19 5.34 5.37
C ILE A 39 13.68 5.01 5.39
N ALA A 40 12.85 5.94 5.85
CA ALA A 40 11.40 5.76 5.90
C ALA A 40 10.81 5.52 4.49
N ASP A 41 11.20 6.36 3.51
CA ASP A 41 10.78 6.23 2.11
C ASP A 41 11.17 4.86 1.55
N ILE A 42 12.44 4.44 1.71
CA ILE A 42 12.92 3.15 1.20
C ILE A 42 12.14 1.97 1.81
N CYS A 43 11.70 2.07 3.07
CA CYS A 43 10.94 0.99 3.71
C CYS A 43 9.52 0.81 3.12
N ILE A 44 8.92 1.86 2.56
CA ILE A 44 7.59 1.80 1.93
C ILE A 44 7.66 1.57 0.41
N GLU A 45 8.81 1.83 -0.20
CA GLU A 45 9.04 1.74 -1.65
C GLU A 45 9.50 0.36 -2.14
N LYS A 46 9.76 -0.58 -1.24
CA LYS A 46 10.15 -1.97 -1.57
C LYS A 46 8.95 -2.92 -1.46
N LEU A 47 8.80 -3.82 -2.44
CA LEU A 47 7.76 -4.85 -2.48
C LEU A 47 7.98 -5.93 -1.40
N ASP A 48 9.22 -6.39 -1.23
CA ASP A 48 9.56 -7.54 -0.39
C ASP A 48 10.15 -7.13 0.97
N VAL A 49 9.39 -6.36 1.76
CA VAL A 49 9.80 -6.05 3.13
C VAL A 49 9.16 -7.07 4.09
N SER A 50 9.89 -8.14 4.38
CA SER A 50 9.49 -9.12 5.40
C SER A 50 9.44 -8.46 6.78
N THR A 51 8.36 -8.69 7.53
CA THR A 51 8.08 -7.94 8.76
C THR A 51 9.04 -8.21 9.91
N ASN A 52 9.74 -9.35 9.88
CA ASN A 52 10.64 -9.81 10.94
C ASN A 52 12.09 -10.01 10.46
N GLU A 53 12.42 -9.62 9.25
CA GLU A 53 13.78 -9.75 8.72
C GLU A 53 14.55 -8.45 8.82
N SER A 54 15.88 -8.58 8.73
CA SER A 54 16.74 -7.43 8.52
C SER A 54 16.53 -6.89 7.11
N LEU A 55 16.63 -5.58 6.94
CA LEU A 55 16.54 -4.94 5.63
C LEU A 55 17.85 -4.27 5.28
N LYS A 56 18.50 -4.76 4.21
CA LYS A 56 19.68 -4.13 3.65
C LYS A 56 19.30 -2.94 2.78
N ILE A 57 19.96 -1.82 3.03
CA ILE A 57 19.79 -0.57 2.29
C ILE A 57 21.16 -0.08 1.85
N GLU A 58 21.40 -0.11 0.54
CA GLU A 58 22.65 0.36 -0.06
C GLU A 58 22.85 1.86 0.17
N HIS A 59 24.10 2.26 0.43
CA HIS A 59 24.47 3.66 0.55
C HIS A 59 24.24 4.43 -0.75
N SER A 60 24.30 3.75 -1.91
CA SER A 60 23.96 4.33 -3.21
C SER A 60 22.51 4.81 -3.22
N LEU A 61 21.57 3.93 -2.85
CA LEU A 61 20.15 4.24 -2.78
C LEU A 61 19.86 5.39 -1.79
N LEU A 62 20.51 5.37 -0.62
CA LEU A 62 20.41 6.48 0.34
C LEU A 62 20.92 7.80 -0.27
N ALA A 63 22.02 7.77 -1.01
CA ALA A 63 22.57 8.98 -1.64
C ALA A 63 21.60 9.57 -2.67
N GLU A 64 20.94 8.72 -3.47
CA GLU A 64 19.92 9.16 -4.42
C GLU A 64 18.72 9.80 -3.69
N LYS A 65 18.23 9.19 -2.61
CA LYS A 65 17.14 9.75 -1.80
C LYS A 65 17.51 11.09 -1.16
N ILE A 66 18.76 11.25 -0.73
CA ILE A 66 19.26 12.54 -0.25
C ILE A 66 19.20 13.60 -1.36
N LEU A 67 19.64 13.29 -2.58
CA LEU A 67 19.53 14.23 -3.70
C LEU A 67 18.08 14.61 -4.00
N GLN A 68 17.17 13.62 -3.94
CA GLN A 68 15.74 13.85 -4.10
C GLN A 68 15.18 14.81 -3.06
N LEU A 69 15.43 14.53 -1.77
CA LEU A 69 14.94 15.36 -0.66
C LEU A 69 15.51 16.79 -0.67
N TYR A 70 16.75 16.98 -1.13
CA TYR A 70 17.37 18.30 -1.18
C TYR A 70 17.13 19.07 -2.49
N TRP A 71 16.44 18.49 -3.49
CA TRP A 71 16.28 19.10 -4.81
C TRP A 71 15.71 20.52 -4.74
N HIS A 72 14.57 20.69 -4.06
CA HIS A 72 13.92 22.00 -3.90
C HIS A 72 14.70 22.93 -2.96
N HIS A 73 15.42 22.37 -1.99
CA HIS A 73 16.22 23.14 -1.03
C HIS A 73 17.40 23.87 -1.69
N ALA A 74 17.80 23.44 -2.90
CA ALA A 74 18.87 24.04 -3.67
C ALA A 74 18.43 25.24 -4.52
N MET A 75 17.16 25.65 -4.44
CA MET A 75 16.63 26.82 -5.16
C MET A 75 16.73 28.11 -4.32
N PRO A 76 16.88 29.30 -4.95
CA PRO A 76 16.72 30.58 -4.27
C PRO A 76 15.36 30.71 -3.58
N PHE A 77 15.36 30.99 -2.27
CA PHE A 77 14.12 31.14 -1.50
C PHE A 77 13.58 32.58 -1.52
N SER A 78 14.49 33.55 -1.50
CA SER A 78 14.15 34.96 -1.26
C SER A 78 14.62 35.85 -2.41
N ASN A 79 13.80 36.83 -2.76
CA ASN A 79 14.16 37.88 -3.72
C ASN A 79 15.01 39.00 -3.08
N LEU A 80 15.26 38.95 -1.77
CA LEU A 80 16.08 39.94 -1.05
C LEU A 80 17.56 39.84 -1.41
N LYS A 81 17.99 38.67 -1.89
CA LYS A 81 19.34 38.42 -2.38
C LYS A 81 19.27 37.75 -3.75
N SER A 82 20.41 37.66 -4.43
CA SER A 82 20.53 37.01 -5.73
C SER A 82 21.48 35.81 -5.66
N GLY A 83 21.25 34.86 -6.55
CA GLY A 83 22.12 33.70 -6.72
C GLY A 83 22.27 32.85 -5.45
N ALA A 84 23.50 32.40 -5.16
CA ALA A 84 23.78 31.48 -4.05
C ALA A 84 23.50 32.08 -2.65
N ASP A 85 23.47 33.41 -2.52
CA ASP A 85 23.15 34.08 -1.27
C ASP A 85 21.64 34.08 -0.95
N ALA A 86 20.79 33.84 -1.95
CA ALA A 86 19.36 33.65 -1.74
C ALA A 86 18.99 32.23 -1.27
N LEU A 87 19.98 31.32 -1.18
CA LEU A 87 19.77 29.95 -0.72
C LEU A 87 19.65 29.88 0.80
N LEU A 88 18.73 29.03 1.25
CA LEU A 88 18.65 28.66 2.66
C LEU A 88 19.86 27.79 3.02
N LYS A 89 20.56 28.15 4.11
CA LYS A 89 21.62 27.33 4.68
C LYS A 89 21.00 26.10 5.35
N GLN A 90 21.54 24.94 5.04
CA GLN A 90 21.14 23.66 5.66
C GLN A 90 21.99 23.31 6.90
N ASN A 91 22.99 24.14 7.19
CA ASN A 91 23.96 23.93 8.26
C ASN A 91 24.14 25.23 9.04
N SER A 92 24.52 25.13 10.31
CA SER A 92 24.80 26.32 11.14
C SER A 92 26.11 27.04 10.74
N GLY A 93 26.99 26.38 9.99
CA GLY A 93 28.25 26.93 9.48
C GLY A 93 28.25 27.13 7.96
N ALA A 94 29.24 26.56 7.27
CA ALA A 94 29.34 26.62 5.81
C ALA A 94 28.14 25.92 5.13
N GLN A 95 27.83 26.33 3.88
CA GLN A 95 26.73 25.73 3.12
C GLN A 95 26.97 24.23 2.88
N SER A 96 25.88 23.47 2.79
CA SER A 96 25.91 22.07 2.39
C SER A 96 26.54 21.91 1.00
N LYS A 97 27.53 21.03 0.86
CA LYS A 97 28.11 20.70 -0.45
C LYS A 97 27.07 20.09 -1.39
N VAL A 98 26.12 19.30 -0.87
CA VAL A 98 24.98 18.77 -1.65
C VAL A 98 24.16 19.91 -2.24
N ILE A 99 23.77 20.89 -1.42
CA ILE A 99 23.04 22.09 -1.88
C ILE A 99 23.82 22.86 -2.93
N SER A 100 25.12 23.10 -2.71
CA SER A 100 25.93 23.85 -3.67
C SER A 100 26.02 23.16 -5.02
N VAL A 101 26.21 21.84 -5.06
CA VAL A 101 26.27 21.09 -6.33
C VAL A 101 24.90 21.06 -7.01
N LEU A 102 23.82 20.81 -6.28
CA LEU A 102 22.47 20.83 -6.85
C LEU A 102 22.09 22.21 -7.40
N TYR A 103 22.45 23.29 -6.69
CA TYR A 103 22.24 24.65 -7.17
C TYR A 103 22.99 24.91 -8.48
N GLU A 104 24.24 24.48 -8.58
CA GLU A 104 25.04 24.58 -9.82
C GLU A 104 24.37 23.81 -10.97
N CYS A 105 23.85 22.61 -10.71
CA CYS A 105 23.08 21.85 -11.70
C CYS A 105 21.87 22.66 -12.21
N GLN A 106 21.13 23.28 -11.30
CA GLN A 106 19.96 24.09 -11.62
C GLN A 106 20.31 25.36 -12.41
N GLN A 107 21.47 25.97 -12.16
CA GLN A 107 21.99 27.08 -12.98
C GLN A 107 22.38 26.64 -14.40
N ASN A 108 22.77 25.38 -14.57
CA ASN A 108 23.07 24.77 -15.87
C ASN A 108 21.83 24.16 -16.56
N ASN A 109 20.65 24.73 -16.29
CA ASN A 109 19.37 24.35 -16.89
C ASN A 109 18.91 22.90 -16.63
N ILE A 110 19.41 22.25 -15.58
CA ILE A 110 18.84 20.99 -15.10
C ILE A 110 17.63 21.31 -14.22
N ARG A 111 16.44 20.95 -14.70
CA ARG A 111 15.15 21.32 -14.08
C ARG A 111 14.47 20.17 -13.32
N SER A 112 14.93 18.94 -13.50
CA SER A 112 14.42 17.77 -12.79
C SER A 112 15.52 16.80 -12.36
N LEU A 113 15.22 15.94 -11.38
CA LEU A 113 16.10 14.84 -10.99
C LEU A 113 16.32 13.83 -12.12
N GLY A 114 15.30 13.58 -12.95
CA GLY A 114 15.43 12.75 -14.15
C GLY A 114 16.46 13.32 -15.12
N GLN A 115 16.44 14.63 -15.37
CA GLN A 115 17.46 15.31 -16.17
C GLN A 115 18.85 15.23 -15.51
N LEU A 116 18.93 15.40 -14.19
CA LEU A 116 20.18 15.28 -13.45
C LEU A 116 20.82 13.91 -13.65
N LYS A 117 20.06 12.82 -13.47
CA LYS A 117 20.51 11.43 -13.62
C LYS A 117 21.11 11.13 -15.00
N ARG A 118 20.62 11.78 -16.06
CA ARG A 118 21.12 11.63 -17.45
C ARG A 118 22.19 12.64 -17.85
N SER A 119 22.50 13.60 -16.98
CA SER A 119 23.48 14.65 -17.25
C SER A 119 24.90 14.25 -16.82
N SER A 120 25.89 14.99 -17.31
CA SER A 120 27.28 14.88 -16.83
C SER A 120 27.44 15.23 -15.35
N TYR A 121 26.49 15.97 -14.75
CA TYR A 121 26.53 16.42 -13.36
C TYR A 121 26.09 15.36 -12.35
N TRP A 122 25.52 14.23 -12.82
CA TRP A 122 25.07 13.13 -11.94
C TRP A 122 26.19 12.65 -11.03
N ASN A 123 27.35 12.34 -11.59
CA ASN A 123 28.46 11.72 -10.87
C ASN A 123 29.00 12.61 -9.74
N GLU A 124 29.09 13.93 -9.96
CA GLU A 124 29.51 14.85 -8.90
C GLU A 124 28.44 14.96 -7.81
N SER A 125 27.18 15.15 -8.19
CA SER A 125 26.04 15.26 -7.26
C SER A 125 25.94 14.03 -6.38
N TYR A 126 25.97 12.86 -7.00
CA TYR A 126 25.94 11.57 -6.32
C TYR A 126 27.12 11.40 -5.34
N ARG A 127 28.35 11.71 -5.77
CA ARG A 127 29.53 11.63 -4.89
C ARG A 127 29.42 12.61 -3.72
N ALA A 128 28.90 13.82 -3.93
CA ALA A 128 28.70 14.79 -2.88
C ALA A 128 27.70 14.27 -1.82
N ALA A 129 26.57 13.69 -2.25
CA ALA A 129 25.59 13.07 -1.36
C ALA A 129 26.17 11.86 -0.61
N LEU A 130 26.83 10.95 -1.33
CA LEU A 130 27.43 9.75 -0.76
C LEU A 130 28.51 10.07 0.29
N ASN A 131 29.40 11.02 -0.02
CA ASN A 131 30.43 11.48 0.92
C ASN A 131 29.82 12.16 2.14
N THR A 132 28.77 12.95 1.95
CA THR A 132 28.04 13.59 3.06
C THR A 132 27.43 12.54 3.98
N LEU A 133 26.74 11.54 3.44
CA LEU A 133 26.19 10.41 4.19
C LEU A 133 27.27 9.69 5.00
N LYS A 134 28.38 9.33 4.33
CA LYS A 134 29.52 8.59 4.87
C LYS A 134 30.43 9.38 5.81
N THR A 135 30.23 10.68 5.99
CA THR A 135 31.04 11.49 6.94
C THR A 135 30.19 12.09 8.05
N GLY A 136 28.88 12.15 7.83
CA GLY A 136 27.90 12.76 8.72
C GLY A 136 26.89 11.76 9.26
N PRO A 137 25.68 11.71 8.70
CA PRO A 137 24.49 11.22 9.39
C PRO A 137 24.49 9.71 9.62
N LEU A 138 25.16 8.87 8.82
CA LEU A 138 25.02 7.40 8.92
C LEU A 138 25.29 6.86 10.32
N TRP A 139 26.37 7.25 10.98
CA TRP A 139 26.62 6.87 12.38
C TRP A 139 26.23 7.95 13.39
N ARG A 140 26.08 9.21 12.96
CA ARG A 140 25.73 10.30 13.89
C ARG A 140 24.24 10.38 14.20
N LEU A 141 23.38 9.76 13.40
CA LEU A 141 21.93 9.72 13.61
C LEU A 141 21.58 9.10 14.97
N GLN A 142 22.32 8.06 15.35
CA GLN A 142 22.06 7.26 16.55
C GLN A 142 23.05 7.59 17.69
N ILE A 143 23.61 8.80 17.70
CA ILE A 143 24.37 9.32 18.84
C ILE A 143 23.44 10.24 19.64
N LEU A 144 23.02 9.79 20.82
CA LEU A 144 22.04 10.44 21.68
C LEU A 144 22.71 10.83 22.99
N ALA A 145 22.59 12.09 23.41
CA ALA A 145 23.27 12.59 24.60
C ALA A 145 24.78 12.24 24.65
N LYS A 146 25.44 12.27 23.48
CA LYS A 146 26.86 11.90 23.26
C LYS A 146 27.19 10.41 23.45
N GLN A 147 26.19 9.55 23.60
CA GLN A 147 26.32 8.09 23.69
C GLN A 147 25.86 7.42 22.40
N GLU A 148 26.49 6.30 22.04
CA GLU A 148 26.13 5.51 20.88
C GLU A 148 24.98 4.55 21.20
N GLU A 149 23.86 4.70 20.49
CA GLU A 149 22.61 3.98 20.71
C GLU A 149 22.15 3.34 19.40
N CYS A 150 22.87 2.32 18.92
CA CYS A 150 22.64 1.64 17.64
C CYS A 150 21.32 0.85 17.58
N PHE A 151 20.16 1.48 17.76
CA PHE A 151 18.86 0.84 17.81
C PHE A 151 18.37 0.38 16.42
N LEU A 152 18.41 1.26 15.42
CA LEU A 152 17.93 1.01 14.06
C LEU A 152 18.83 0.06 13.28
N TYR A 153 20.14 0.28 13.35
CA TYR A 153 21.16 -0.52 12.66
C TYR A 153 22.53 -0.36 13.34
N PRO A 154 23.44 -1.35 13.22
CA PRO A 154 24.80 -1.25 13.79
C PRO A 154 25.67 -0.20 13.06
N HIS A 155 26.56 0.47 13.78
CA HIS A 155 27.58 1.33 13.18
C HIS A 155 28.75 0.54 12.59
N ASN A 156 28.52 -0.12 11.46
CA ASN A 156 29.58 -0.75 10.69
C ASN A 156 29.99 0.12 9.51
N LYS A 157 31.24 0.60 9.51
CA LYS A 157 31.79 1.47 8.44
C LYS A 157 32.38 0.71 7.25
N LYS A 158 32.50 -0.62 7.34
CA LYS A 158 33.07 -1.46 6.27
C LYS A 158 32.12 -1.68 5.08
N PRO A 159 30.85 -2.08 5.27
CA PRO A 159 29.95 -2.34 4.15
C PRO A 159 29.56 -1.05 3.44
N GLN A 160 29.10 -1.20 2.19
CA GLN A 160 28.50 -0.10 1.41
C GLN A 160 26.98 0.00 1.59
N TYR A 161 26.47 -0.55 2.69
CA TYR A 161 25.06 -0.56 3.06
C TYR A 161 24.90 -0.41 4.58
N ILE A 162 23.71 0.02 5.00
CA ILE A 162 23.20 -0.22 6.35
C ILE A 162 22.28 -1.44 6.34
N GLU A 163 22.22 -2.15 7.46
CA GLU A 163 21.30 -3.25 7.65
C GLU A 163 20.40 -2.94 8.83
N LEU A 164 19.14 -2.60 8.54
CA LEU A 164 18.14 -2.38 9.57
C LEU A 164 17.95 -3.67 10.35
N LYS A 165 17.90 -3.56 11.68
CA LYS A 165 17.64 -4.72 12.54
C LYS A 165 16.25 -5.31 12.25
N PRO A 166 16.06 -6.61 12.54
CA PRO A 166 14.76 -7.27 12.45
C PRO A 166 13.61 -6.43 13.00
N GLY A 167 12.54 -6.28 12.22
CA GLY A 167 11.32 -5.55 12.61
C GLY A 167 11.39 -4.02 12.54
N ILE A 168 12.57 -3.41 12.35
CA ILE A 168 12.70 -1.95 12.22
C ILE A 168 12.05 -1.44 10.93
N ALA A 169 12.21 -2.15 9.81
CA ALA A 169 11.58 -1.78 8.55
C ALA A 169 10.04 -1.79 8.64
N ALA A 170 9.47 -2.80 9.31
CA ALA A 170 8.04 -2.87 9.60
C ALA A 170 7.57 -1.72 10.51
N CYS A 171 8.39 -1.30 11.48
CA CYS A 171 8.09 -0.12 12.30
C CYS A 171 8.09 1.18 11.48
N PHE A 172 9.08 1.37 10.60
CA PHE A 172 9.08 2.51 9.67
C PHE A 172 7.84 2.53 8.79
N ARG A 173 7.43 1.38 8.23
CA ARG A 173 6.21 1.26 7.44
C ARG A 173 4.97 1.63 8.27
N ARG A 174 4.80 1.04 9.45
CA ARG A 174 3.63 1.28 10.31
C ARG A 174 3.51 2.74 10.77
N PHE A 175 4.64 3.39 11.07
CA PHE A 175 4.68 4.74 11.61
C PHE A 175 5.21 5.78 10.61
N TYR A 176 5.18 5.49 9.30
CA TYR A 176 5.76 6.35 8.27
C TYR A 176 5.24 7.78 8.36
N ASP A 177 3.92 7.97 8.38
CA ASP A 177 3.28 9.29 8.47
C ASP A 177 3.80 10.08 9.68
N LEU A 178 3.94 9.42 10.84
CA LEU A 178 4.44 10.03 12.07
C LEU A 178 5.93 10.37 11.98
N VAL A 179 6.76 9.45 11.49
CA VAL A 179 8.21 9.64 11.37
C VAL A 179 8.52 10.78 10.41
N VAL A 180 7.88 10.79 9.24
CA VAL A 180 8.07 11.84 8.22
C VAL A 180 7.56 13.18 8.73
N TYR A 181 6.39 13.22 9.38
CA TYR A 181 5.88 14.44 10.00
C TYR A 181 6.85 15.02 11.04
N LEU A 182 7.30 14.20 12.01
CA LEU A 182 8.23 14.65 13.04
C LEU A 182 9.56 15.12 12.45
N SER A 183 10.10 14.38 11.47
CA SER A 183 11.35 14.69 10.79
C SER A 183 11.26 16.00 9.99
N LYS A 184 10.22 16.18 9.16
CA LYS A 184 10.00 17.40 8.37
C LYS A 184 9.78 18.63 9.26
N ASN A 185 9.01 18.50 10.35
CA ASN A 185 8.80 19.60 11.29
C ASN A 185 10.09 20.00 12.03
N ALA A 186 10.85 19.02 12.53
CA ALA A 186 12.13 19.30 13.18
C ALA A 186 13.14 19.91 12.19
N TRP A 187 13.13 19.47 10.92
CA TRP A 187 13.92 20.06 9.85
C TRP A 187 13.51 21.52 9.60
N LEU A 188 12.21 21.81 9.46
CA LEU A 188 11.70 23.16 9.29
C LEU A 188 12.16 24.10 10.41
N GLN A 189 12.00 23.67 11.67
CA GLN A 189 12.46 24.40 12.84
C GLN A 189 13.98 24.63 12.80
N LYS A 190 14.76 23.61 12.39
CA LYS A 190 16.21 23.76 12.24
C LYS A 190 16.55 24.85 11.21
N ILE A 191 15.88 24.87 10.06
CA ILE A 191 16.08 25.90 9.02
C ILE A 191 15.76 27.29 9.56
N GLN A 192 14.66 27.44 10.30
CA GLN A 192 14.27 28.70 10.93
C GLN A 192 15.23 29.16 12.05
N SER A 193 15.87 28.21 12.74
CA SER A 193 16.82 28.51 13.82
C SER A 193 18.16 29.09 13.32
N ILE A 194 18.52 28.87 12.05
CA ILE A 194 19.78 29.32 11.50
C ILE A 194 19.72 30.83 11.27
N LYS A 195 20.59 31.59 11.98
CA LYS A 195 20.62 33.06 11.94
C LYS A 195 20.68 33.64 10.53
N TYR A 196 21.43 33.02 9.62
CA TYR A 196 21.48 33.45 8.22
C TYR A 196 20.11 33.37 7.53
N ASN A 197 19.36 32.29 7.77
CA ASN A 197 18.07 32.05 7.14
C ASN A 197 16.98 32.99 7.66
N GLN A 198 17.07 33.42 8.92
CA GLN A 198 16.11 34.38 9.51
C GLN A 198 16.06 35.69 8.73
N ALA A 199 17.19 36.12 8.13
CA ALA A 199 17.22 37.30 7.26
C ALA A 199 16.54 37.08 5.90
N LEU A 200 16.36 35.83 5.47
CA LEU A 200 15.70 35.47 4.21
C LEU A 200 14.22 35.11 4.40
N ILE A 201 13.86 34.58 5.57
CA ILE A 201 12.51 34.14 5.94
C ILE A 201 11.69 35.36 6.38
N GLY A 202 10.86 35.87 5.47
CA GLY A 202 9.95 36.99 5.76
C GLY A 202 8.77 36.62 6.67
N PRO A 203 8.02 37.61 7.19
CA PRO A 203 6.91 37.41 8.15
C PRO A 203 5.70 36.63 7.60
N GLN A 204 5.60 36.40 6.29
CA GLN A 204 4.55 35.60 5.64
C GLN A 204 5.11 34.37 4.88
N SER A 205 6.18 33.76 5.38
CA SER A 205 6.94 32.76 4.62
C SER A 205 6.15 31.47 4.31
N LYS A 206 6.10 31.07 3.03
CA LYS A 206 5.59 29.77 2.56
C LYS A 206 6.67 28.66 2.64
N LEU A 207 7.47 28.68 3.70
CA LEU A 207 8.72 27.91 3.81
C LEU A 207 8.50 26.40 3.68
N GLU A 208 7.49 25.84 4.34
CA GLU A 208 7.17 24.42 4.27
C GLU A 208 6.89 23.98 2.83
N SER A 209 6.00 24.69 2.13
CA SER A 209 5.67 24.38 0.74
C SER A 209 6.84 24.57 -0.22
N PHE A 210 7.81 25.43 0.11
CA PHE A 210 9.02 25.58 -0.68
C PHE A 210 9.99 24.40 -0.49
N LEU A 211 10.16 23.94 0.75
CA LEU A 211 11.10 22.87 1.08
C LEU A 211 10.56 21.49 0.66
N PHE A 212 9.27 21.25 0.90
CA PHE A 212 8.66 19.92 0.80
C PHE A 212 7.46 19.84 -0.15
N GLY A 213 7.19 20.88 -0.93
CA GLY A 213 6.08 20.90 -1.89
C GLY A 213 6.45 20.39 -3.29
N GLU A 214 5.47 20.46 -4.19
CA GLU A 214 5.55 19.96 -5.56
C GLU A 214 5.95 21.04 -6.58
N ASP A 215 6.67 20.63 -7.63
CA ASP A 215 6.87 21.47 -8.81
C ASP A 215 5.68 21.36 -9.77
N ARG A 216 4.68 22.20 -9.56
CA ARG A 216 3.48 22.29 -10.41
C ARG A 216 3.77 22.60 -11.88
N GLN A 217 4.96 23.11 -12.24
CA GLN A 217 5.29 23.39 -13.65
C GLN A 217 5.42 22.10 -14.48
N SER A 218 5.83 21.00 -13.84
CA SER A 218 5.99 19.69 -14.46
C SER A 218 4.66 19.01 -14.83
N LEU A 219 3.57 19.30 -14.10
CA LEU A 219 2.24 18.70 -14.31
C LEU A 219 1.59 19.09 -15.65
N ALA A 220 2.03 20.19 -16.27
CA ALA A 220 1.54 20.64 -17.56
C ALA A 220 1.78 19.61 -18.68
N LYS A 221 2.83 18.79 -18.57
CA LYS A 221 3.14 17.70 -19.51
C LYS A 221 2.33 16.43 -19.26
N VAL A 222 1.92 16.21 -18.01
CA VAL A 222 1.15 15.04 -17.60
C VAL A 222 -0.29 15.12 -18.10
N LYS A 223 -0.88 16.32 -18.08
CA LYS A 223 -2.29 16.53 -18.44
C LYS A 223 -2.70 16.01 -19.83
N PRO A 224 -2.06 16.41 -20.94
CA PRO A 224 -2.47 15.93 -22.26
C PRO A 224 -2.30 14.41 -22.39
N LEU A 225 -1.25 13.85 -21.82
CA LEU A 225 -1.00 12.41 -21.83
C LEU A 225 -2.11 11.64 -21.13
N LEU A 226 -2.40 11.97 -19.86
CA LEU A 226 -3.41 11.24 -19.10
C LEU A 226 -4.82 11.42 -19.64
N VAL A 227 -5.16 12.59 -20.20
CA VAL A 227 -6.45 12.81 -20.87
C VAL A 227 -6.61 11.87 -22.06
N ASP A 228 -5.55 11.66 -22.86
CA ASP A 228 -5.56 10.73 -24.00
C ASP A 228 -5.66 9.26 -23.54
N LEU A 229 -4.79 8.84 -22.62
CA LEU A 229 -4.77 7.48 -22.07
C LEU A 229 -6.12 7.10 -21.40
N GLN A 230 -6.76 8.05 -20.73
CA GLN A 230 -8.07 7.89 -20.10
C GLN A 230 -9.25 8.19 -21.03
N LYS A 231 -9.02 8.33 -22.35
CA LYS A 231 -10.06 8.54 -23.37
C LYS A 231 -11.00 9.71 -23.07
N ASN A 232 -10.42 10.81 -22.60
CA ASN A 232 -11.14 12.02 -22.21
C ASN A 232 -12.21 11.80 -21.11
N GLN A 233 -11.99 10.82 -20.23
CA GLN A 233 -12.86 10.52 -19.08
C GLN A 233 -12.14 10.76 -17.75
N CYS A 234 -12.90 11.22 -16.77
CA CYS A 234 -12.43 11.34 -15.39
C CYS A 234 -12.11 9.97 -14.80
N PHE A 235 -10.91 9.83 -14.23
CA PHE A 235 -10.42 8.57 -13.67
C PHE A 235 -11.39 7.97 -12.63
N TYR A 236 -11.97 8.80 -11.76
CA TYR A 236 -12.83 8.30 -10.68
C TYR A 236 -14.28 8.05 -11.09
N CYS A 237 -14.92 8.99 -11.79
CA CYS A 237 -16.36 8.90 -12.08
C CYS A 237 -16.67 8.38 -13.49
N GLN A 238 -15.64 8.17 -14.32
CA GLN A 238 -15.74 7.66 -15.69
C GLN A 238 -16.63 8.51 -16.63
N LYS A 239 -16.95 9.75 -16.23
CA LYS A 239 -17.71 10.69 -17.05
C LYS A 239 -16.77 11.53 -17.91
N PRO A 240 -17.18 11.93 -19.13
CA PRO A 240 -16.36 12.77 -20.01
C PRO A 240 -15.95 14.09 -19.36
N PHE A 241 -14.75 14.57 -19.70
CA PHE A 241 -14.35 15.93 -19.37
C PHE A 241 -15.13 16.94 -20.20
N LYS A 242 -15.60 18.01 -19.55
CA LYS A 242 -16.22 19.15 -20.23
C LYS A 242 -15.23 20.29 -20.42
N ASN A 243 -14.60 20.78 -19.33
CA ASN A 243 -13.57 21.83 -19.37
C ASN A 243 -12.55 21.69 -18.22
N ASP A 244 -13.00 21.35 -17.00
CA ASP A 244 -12.15 21.30 -15.81
C ASP A 244 -11.51 19.92 -15.59
N VAL A 245 -10.30 19.75 -16.13
CA VAL A 245 -9.43 18.59 -15.85
C VAL A 245 -8.31 19.03 -14.92
N GLU A 246 -8.22 18.37 -13.77
CA GLU A 246 -7.14 18.51 -12.79
C GLU A 246 -6.31 17.22 -12.78
N ILE A 247 -4.98 17.39 -12.69
CA ILE A 247 -4.04 16.30 -12.50
C ILE A 247 -3.69 16.27 -11.03
N ASP A 248 -3.82 15.11 -10.42
CA ASP A 248 -3.61 14.90 -8.99
C ASP A 248 -3.07 13.48 -8.75
N HIS A 249 -2.56 13.22 -7.54
CA HIS A 249 -2.01 11.93 -7.17
C HIS A 249 -3.11 10.95 -6.75
N PHE A 250 -2.97 9.71 -7.22
CA PHE A 250 -3.81 8.60 -6.83
C PHE A 250 -3.60 8.27 -5.34
N ILE A 251 -2.38 7.93 -4.95
CA ILE A 251 -1.95 7.95 -3.54
C ILE A 251 -1.69 9.41 -3.15
N PRO A 252 -2.41 9.98 -2.18
CA PRO A 252 -2.31 11.40 -1.85
C PRO A 252 -0.90 11.87 -1.54
N PHE A 253 -0.51 13.06 -2.02
CA PHE A 253 0.80 13.66 -1.77
C PHE A 253 1.11 13.86 -0.27
N SER A 254 0.06 14.12 0.53
CA SER A 254 0.14 14.22 1.99
C SER A 254 0.60 12.93 2.67
N ARG A 255 0.37 11.76 2.04
CA ARG A 255 0.85 10.46 2.49
C ARG A 255 2.17 10.05 1.87
N TYR A 256 2.43 10.46 0.62
CA TYR A 256 3.65 10.13 -0.08
C TYR A 256 4.06 11.28 -1.00
N SER A 257 5.08 12.04 -0.57
CA SER A 257 5.43 13.32 -1.21
C SER A 257 6.44 13.21 -2.36
N ASN A 258 6.69 12.00 -2.88
CA ASN A 258 7.58 11.82 -4.03
C ASN A 258 6.73 11.69 -5.31
N ASP A 259 7.06 12.49 -6.32
CA ASP A 259 6.34 12.49 -7.59
C ASP A 259 6.76 11.31 -8.46
N LEU A 260 5.96 10.24 -8.40
CA LEU A 260 6.02 9.12 -9.34
C LEU A 260 5.07 9.38 -10.49
N ALA A 261 5.58 9.35 -11.74
CA ALA A 261 4.78 9.57 -12.94
C ALA A 261 3.52 8.70 -12.98
N HIS A 262 3.66 7.43 -12.59
CA HIS A 262 2.57 6.46 -12.57
C HIS A 262 1.48 6.77 -11.54
N ASN A 263 1.77 7.54 -10.50
CA ASN A 263 0.84 7.88 -9.44
C ASN A 263 -0.11 9.03 -9.85
N PHE A 264 0.07 9.66 -11.01
CA PHE A 264 -0.84 10.72 -11.45
C PHE A 264 -2.10 10.18 -12.14
N VAL A 265 -3.22 10.85 -11.92
CA VAL A 265 -4.50 10.61 -12.61
C VAL A 265 -5.12 11.93 -13.08
N ALA A 266 -5.82 11.90 -14.21
CA ALA A 266 -6.64 13.02 -14.66
C ALA A 266 -8.08 12.87 -14.14
N ALA A 267 -8.61 13.88 -13.47
CA ALA A 267 -9.94 13.78 -12.91
C ALA A 267 -10.68 15.12 -12.86
N HIS A 268 -11.99 15.06 -12.65
CA HIS A 268 -12.80 16.26 -12.44
C HIS A 268 -12.40 16.92 -11.13
N ARG A 269 -12.35 18.25 -11.14
CA ARG A 269 -12.14 19.07 -9.94
C ARG A 269 -13.03 18.67 -8.76
N ARG A 270 -14.30 18.34 -9.02
CA ARG A 270 -15.23 17.91 -7.97
C ARG A 270 -14.84 16.57 -7.34
N CYS A 271 -14.38 15.60 -8.14
CA CYS A 271 -13.94 14.31 -7.65
C CYS A 271 -12.65 14.47 -6.83
N ASN A 272 -11.67 15.20 -7.35
CA ASN A 272 -10.38 15.42 -6.67
C ASN A 272 -10.57 16.13 -5.32
N ASN A 273 -11.34 17.23 -5.30
CA ASN A 273 -11.62 17.96 -4.05
C ASN A 273 -12.50 17.21 -3.05
N ASN A 274 -13.19 16.14 -3.46
CA ASN A 274 -13.92 15.30 -2.52
C ASN A 274 -13.03 14.19 -1.97
N LYS A 275 -12.22 13.55 -2.83
CA LYS A 275 -11.19 12.55 -2.45
C LYS A 275 -10.14 13.16 -1.52
N ARG A 276 -9.58 14.33 -1.83
CA ARG A 276 -8.53 15.01 -1.02
C ARG A 276 -7.43 14.03 -0.59
N ASP A 277 -7.16 14.00 0.71
CA ASP A 277 -6.16 13.17 1.38
C ASP A 277 -6.63 11.75 1.70
N PHE A 278 -7.85 11.37 1.29
CA PHE A 278 -8.34 10.00 1.46
C PHE A 278 -7.74 9.08 0.40
N LEU A 279 -7.45 7.85 0.80
CA LEU A 279 -7.19 6.76 -0.15
C LEU A 279 -8.49 6.41 -0.87
N ALA A 280 -8.40 6.13 -2.16
CA ALA A 280 -9.54 5.67 -2.94
C ALA A 280 -9.92 4.21 -2.57
N SER A 281 -11.10 3.74 -2.97
CA SER A 281 -11.53 2.35 -2.77
C SER A 281 -10.65 1.37 -3.54
N TYR A 282 -10.66 0.09 -3.14
CA TYR A 282 -9.94 -0.97 -3.85
C TYR A 282 -10.30 -1.04 -5.34
N GLU A 283 -11.56 -0.82 -5.71
CA GLU A 283 -11.95 -0.73 -7.13
C GLU A 283 -11.17 0.35 -7.89
N HIS A 284 -11.04 1.56 -7.32
CA HIS A 284 -10.25 2.64 -7.94
C HIS A 284 -8.77 2.30 -7.99
N ARG A 285 -8.26 1.58 -6.99
CA ARG A 285 -6.89 1.09 -6.92
C ARG A 285 -6.59 0.06 -8.00
N ASP A 286 -7.46 -0.92 -8.16
CA ASP A 286 -7.30 -1.97 -9.16
C ASP A 286 -7.38 -1.37 -10.57
N ASN A 287 -8.31 -0.43 -10.78
CA ASN A 287 -8.38 0.35 -12.01
C ASN A 287 -7.11 1.17 -12.27
N TRP A 288 -6.52 1.76 -11.21
CA TRP A 288 -5.28 2.53 -11.32
C TRP A 288 -4.09 1.65 -11.66
N ILE A 289 -3.97 0.48 -11.01
CA ILE A 289 -2.93 -0.52 -11.28
C ILE A 289 -3.04 -0.99 -12.74
N GLU A 290 -4.22 -1.45 -13.15
CA GLU A 290 -4.45 -1.96 -14.50
C GLU A 290 -4.19 -0.88 -15.56
N SER A 291 -4.68 0.34 -15.35
CA SER A 291 -4.48 1.46 -16.26
C SER A 291 -3.01 1.88 -16.32
N ASN A 292 -2.47 2.37 -15.21
CA ASN A 292 -1.20 3.11 -15.22
C ASN A 292 0.02 2.18 -15.13
N LEU A 293 -0.08 1.06 -14.42
CA LEU A 293 1.07 0.20 -14.09
C LEU A 293 1.16 -1.04 -14.98
N VAL A 294 0.05 -1.48 -15.56
CA VAL A 294 0.02 -2.64 -16.48
C VAL A 294 -0.08 -2.15 -17.92
N LYS A 295 -1.22 -1.55 -18.29
CA LYS A 295 -1.53 -1.26 -19.69
C LYS A 295 -0.74 -0.09 -20.26
N HIS A 296 -0.56 0.97 -19.49
CA HIS A 296 0.04 2.23 -19.96
C HIS A 296 1.44 2.51 -19.40
N ASN A 297 2.04 1.55 -18.68
CA ASN A 297 3.36 1.68 -18.06
C ASN A 297 4.41 2.20 -19.05
N GLN A 298 4.63 1.49 -20.15
CA GLN A 298 5.67 1.85 -21.13
C GLN A 298 5.49 3.26 -21.71
N VAL A 299 4.25 3.68 -21.96
CA VAL A 299 3.95 5.01 -22.51
C VAL A 299 4.18 6.10 -21.46
N ILE A 300 3.78 5.85 -20.21
CA ILE A 300 4.06 6.78 -19.10
C ILE A 300 5.57 6.92 -18.89
N GLU A 301 6.32 5.81 -18.90
CA GLU A 301 7.77 5.83 -18.77
C GLU A 301 8.44 6.60 -19.92
N SER A 302 8.05 6.34 -21.17
CA SER A 302 8.66 6.98 -22.33
C SER A 302 8.42 8.49 -22.36
N GLU A 303 7.21 8.93 -22.05
CA GLU A 303 6.83 10.34 -22.13
C GLU A 303 7.25 11.16 -20.90
N LEU A 304 7.22 10.56 -19.70
CA LEU A 304 7.37 11.30 -18.44
C LEU A 304 8.69 11.10 -17.70
N SER A 305 9.51 10.08 -18.04
CA SER A 305 10.81 9.84 -17.38
C SER A 305 11.80 11.00 -17.49
N SER A 306 11.55 11.93 -18.42
CA SER A 306 12.37 13.13 -18.52
C SER A 306 12.10 14.16 -17.41
N TYR A 307 10.90 14.13 -16.82
CA TYR A 307 10.40 15.09 -15.86
C TYR A 307 10.25 14.49 -14.46
N PHE A 308 9.86 13.22 -14.37
CA PHE A 308 9.54 12.53 -13.12
C PHE A 308 10.32 11.23 -12.98
N ASP A 309 10.40 10.73 -11.74
CA ASP A 309 10.82 9.35 -11.53
C ASP A 309 9.68 8.41 -11.99
N CYS A 310 10.06 7.36 -12.72
CA CYS A 310 9.15 6.35 -13.20
C CYS A 310 9.56 5.00 -12.63
N SER A 311 8.70 4.42 -11.80
CA SER A 311 8.83 3.03 -11.35
C SER A 311 7.45 2.47 -11.03
N ALA A 312 7.03 1.46 -11.78
CA ALA A 312 5.79 0.74 -11.52
C ALA A 312 5.89 0.00 -10.17
N ASP A 313 6.98 -0.73 -9.93
CA ASP A 313 7.21 -1.49 -8.70
C ASP A 313 7.15 -0.60 -7.45
N GLN A 314 7.79 0.57 -7.48
CA GLN A 314 7.74 1.53 -6.39
C GLN A 314 6.32 2.04 -6.15
N SER A 315 5.56 2.29 -7.22
CA SER A 315 4.18 2.73 -7.15
C SER A 315 3.29 1.64 -6.53
N ILE A 316 3.49 0.38 -6.91
CA ILE A 316 2.82 -0.79 -6.31
C ILE A 316 3.19 -0.91 -4.83
N ALA A 317 4.47 -0.81 -4.48
CA ALA A 317 4.95 -0.94 -3.10
C ALA A 317 4.34 0.12 -2.18
N VAL A 318 4.35 1.39 -2.61
CA VAL A 318 3.74 2.50 -1.87
C VAL A 318 2.23 2.31 -1.76
N SER A 319 1.56 1.87 -2.83
CA SER A 319 0.13 1.55 -2.79
C SER A 319 -0.17 0.40 -1.82
N ASN A 320 0.58 -0.70 -1.86
CA ASN A 320 0.45 -1.83 -0.93
C ASN A 320 0.58 -1.33 0.51
N TRP A 321 1.65 -0.59 0.81
CA TRP A 321 1.88 0.00 2.14
C TRP A 321 0.71 0.89 2.60
N ALA A 322 0.26 1.83 1.77
CA ALA A 322 -0.76 2.78 2.16
C ALA A 322 -2.09 2.08 2.52
N TYR A 323 -2.49 1.08 1.73
CA TYR A 323 -3.70 0.31 1.97
C TYR A 323 -3.54 -0.68 3.13
N GLU A 324 -2.35 -1.24 3.35
CA GLU A 324 -2.02 -2.06 4.52
C GLU A 324 -2.16 -1.27 5.82
N VAL A 325 -1.63 -0.04 5.85
CA VAL A 325 -1.77 0.87 7.00
C VAL A 325 -3.23 1.28 7.21
N ALA A 326 -3.96 1.61 6.14
CA ALA A 326 -5.38 1.93 6.23
C ALA A 326 -6.18 0.77 6.82
N ARG A 327 -5.97 -0.45 6.32
CA ARG A 327 -6.58 -1.68 6.84
C ARG A 327 -6.25 -1.89 8.31
N SER A 328 -4.98 -1.77 8.68
CA SER A 328 -4.52 -1.96 10.06
C SER A 328 -5.11 -0.94 11.04
N ASN A 329 -5.49 0.23 10.54
CA ASN A 329 -6.09 1.31 11.32
C ASN A 329 -7.63 1.40 11.18
N HIS A 330 -8.26 0.44 10.49
CA HIS A 330 -9.70 0.45 10.18
C HIS A 330 -10.16 1.77 9.53
N ALA A 331 -9.32 2.35 8.67
CA ALA A 331 -9.63 3.60 7.99
C ALA A 331 -10.73 3.40 6.93
N LYS A 332 -11.48 4.46 6.64
CA LYS A 332 -12.42 4.46 5.52
C LYS A 332 -11.71 4.85 4.22
N LEU A 333 -12.08 4.22 3.12
CA LEU A 333 -11.63 4.52 1.77
C LEU A 333 -12.70 5.32 1.02
N TRP A 334 -12.29 6.32 0.26
CA TRP A 334 -13.16 7.12 -0.56
C TRP A 334 -13.62 6.34 -1.81
N HIS A 335 -14.93 6.18 -2.00
CA HIS A 335 -15.48 5.45 -3.13
C HIS A 335 -16.08 6.38 -4.19
N SER A 336 -16.87 7.37 -3.76
CA SER A 336 -17.41 8.38 -4.67
C SER A 336 -17.76 9.64 -3.88
N ILE A 337 -18.42 10.62 -4.52
CA ILE A 337 -18.80 11.87 -3.85
C ILE A 337 -19.56 11.56 -2.55
N ASP A 338 -18.96 11.99 -1.44
CA ASP A 338 -19.47 11.83 -0.08
C ASP A 338 -19.76 10.38 0.35
N THR A 339 -19.18 9.39 -0.35
CA THR A 339 -19.38 7.97 -0.10
C THR A 339 -18.06 7.30 0.24
N PHE A 340 -18.04 6.56 1.35
CA PHE A 340 -16.87 5.87 1.84
C PHE A 340 -17.17 4.39 2.12
N VAL A 341 -16.19 3.53 1.92
CA VAL A 341 -16.23 2.08 2.19
C VAL A 341 -15.13 1.71 3.18
N ASP A 342 -15.20 0.55 3.80
CA ASP A 342 -14.13 0.09 4.68
C ASP A 342 -12.86 -0.30 3.92
N SER A 343 -11.69 -0.05 4.53
CA SER A 343 -10.40 -0.53 4.02
C SER A 343 -10.14 -2.00 4.34
N ALA A 344 -10.98 -2.61 5.17
CA ALA A 344 -11.11 -4.06 5.19
C ALA A 344 -12.23 -4.42 4.20
N PRO A 345 -12.13 -5.50 3.42
CA PRO A 345 -13.20 -5.87 2.52
C PRO A 345 -14.50 -6.11 3.30
N ILE A 346 -15.43 -5.14 3.29
CA ILE A 346 -16.84 -5.50 3.31
C ILE A 346 -17.04 -6.24 1.99
N ALA A 347 -17.20 -7.57 1.99
CA ALA A 347 -17.54 -8.27 0.75
C ALA A 347 -18.66 -7.50 0.01
N PRO A 348 -18.42 -7.02 -1.22
CA PRO A 348 -19.31 -6.03 -1.80
C PRO A 348 -20.50 -6.71 -2.46
N VAL A 349 -21.67 -6.19 -2.14
CA VAL A 349 -22.90 -6.26 -2.93
C VAL A 349 -22.68 -5.44 -4.21
N LEU A 350 -22.87 -6.02 -5.40
CA LEU A 350 -23.18 -5.24 -6.61
C LEU A 350 -24.17 -5.96 -7.54
N THR A 351 -25.27 -5.26 -7.82
CA THR A 351 -26.26 -5.52 -8.87
C THR A 351 -25.79 -4.94 -10.22
N PHE A 352 -25.96 -5.70 -11.30
CA PHE A 352 -25.86 -5.18 -12.69
C PHE A 352 -27.15 -5.45 -13.49
N LYS A 353 -27.63 -4.42 -14.21
CA LYS A 353 -28.61 -4.56 -15.30
C LYS A 353 -27.88 -4.94 -16.60
N LYS A 354 -28.37 -6.01 -17.23
CA LYS A 354 -27.91 -6.64 -18.49
C LYS A 354 -28.38 -5.91 -19.76
N LYS A 355 -27.68 -6.13 -20.89
CA LYS A 355 -28.06 -7.13 -21.93
C LYS A 355 -27.04 -7.21 -23.08
N HIS A 356 -26.47 -8.41 -23.29
CA HIS A 356 -26.59 -9.33 -24.45
C HIS A 356 -25.75 -8.92 -25.67
N GLY A 357 -25.04 -9.83 -26.35
CA GLY A 357 -24.89 -11.28 -26.21
C GLY A 357 -24.15 -11.85 -27.44
N GLU A 358 -23.69 -13.10 -27.30
CA GLU A 358 -23.32 -14.07 -28.37
C GLU A 358 -22.06 -13.72 -29.18
N ARG A 359 -21.25 -14.63 -29.75
CA ARG A 359 -20.98 -16.09 -29.80
C ARG A 359 -19.64 -16.17 -30.59
N GLU A 360 -18.81 -17.22 -30.45
CA GLU A 360 -18.17 -17.94 -31.59
C GLU A 360 -17.06 -18.93 -31.20
N ASP A 361 -16.85 -19.84 -32.15
CA ASP A 361 -16.25 -21.17 -32.14
C ASP A 361 -14.71 -21.25 -32.21
N LYS A 362 -14.24 -22.49 -32.07
CA LYS A 362 -12.86 -23.00 -32.10
C LYS A 362 -12.16 -22.87 -33.47
N ILE A 363 -10.81 -22.75 -33.49
CA ILE A 363 -9.84 -23.75 -34.04
C ILE A 363 -8.38 -23.21 -34.02
N GLU A 364 -7.51 -24.04 -33.42
CA GLU A 364 -6.07 -24.35 -33.61
C GLU A 364 -5.01 -23.29 -33.98
N THR A 365 -3.90 -23.34 -33.22
CA THR A 365 -2.55 -23.55 -33.79
C THR A 365 -1.67 -24.31 -32.79
N ASN A 366 -1.01 -25.35 -33.28
CA ASN A 366 -0.15 -26.27 -32.52
C ASN A 366 1.29 -25.74 -32.40
N LYS A 367 1.82 -25.85 -31.16
CA LYS A 367 3.20 -26.21 -30.74
C LYS A 367 4.36 -25.34 -31.29
N THR A 368 5.28 -24.85 -30.46
CA THR A 368 6.06 -25.65 -29.50
C THR A 368 6.85 -24.72 -28.57
N GLU A 369 6.76 -24.93 -27.26
CA GLU A 369 7.91 -24.85 -26.35
C GLU A 369 7.54 -25.61 -25.07
N ILE A 370 8.43 -26.53 -24.67
CA ILE A 370 8.23 -27.43 -23.53
C ILE A 370 8.37 -26.60 -22.26
N ILE A 371 7.25 -26.31 -21.59
CA ILE A 371 7.21 -25.86 -20.21
C ILE A 371 6.66 -27.04 -19.41
N ALA A 372 7.40 -27.47 -18.39
CA ALA A 372 6.91 -28.45 -17.43
C ALA A 372 5.61 -27.92 -16.82
N GLU A 373 4.50 -28.62 -17.04
CA GLU A 373 3.19 -28.29 -16.46
C GLU A 373 3.33 -28.30 -14.92
N LEU A 374 3.24 -27.12 -14.31
CA LEU A 374 2.92 -27.01 -12.90
C LEU A 374 1.47 -27.48 -12.73
N GLU A 375 1.26 -28.58 -12.01
CA GLU A 375 -0.08 -29.03 -11.68
C GLU A 375 -0.82 -27.91 -10.90
N PRO A 376 -2.11 -27.67 -11.21
CA PRO A 376 -2.86 -26.60 -10.56
C PRO A 376 -3.00 -26.85 -9.04
N GLN A 377 -2.69 -25.84 -8.24
CA GLN A 377 -2.87 -25.87 -6.78
C GLN A 377 -4.03 -24.96 -6.36
N LEU A 378 -4.72 -25.31 -5.27
CA LEU A 378 -5.76 -24.47 -4.66
C LEU A 378 -5.31 -23.96 -3.29
N TYR A 379 -5.85 -22.81 -2.89
CA TYR A 379 -5.71 -22.35 -1.50
C TYR A 379 -6.37 -23.33 -0.55
N TYR A 380 -5.66 -23.69 0.51
CA TYR A 380 -6.14 -24.50 1.62
C TYR A 380 -6.01 -23.69 2.91
N PHE A 381 -7.13 -23.56 3.64
CA PHE A 381 -7.20 -22.81 4.88
C PHE A 381 -7.38 -23.78 6.07
N PRO A 382 -6.28 -24.24 6.70
CA PRO A 382 -6.35 -25.19 7.81
C PRO A 382 -6.98 -24.59 9.07
N ASN A 383 -6.86 -23.27 9.27
CA ASN A 383 -7.40 -22.56 10.43
C ASN A 383 -8.78 -21.95 10.20
N LEU A 384 -9.32 -22.05 8.98
CA LEU A 384 -10.72 -21.80 8.70
C LEU A 384 -11.51 -23.00 9.25
N LYS A 385 -11.65 -23.05 10.58
CA LYS A 385 -12.31 -24.11 11.35
C LYS A 385 -13.82 -24.06 11.10
N ILE A 386 -14.23 -24.44 9.89
CA ILE A 386 -15.62 -24.41 9.44
C ILE A 386 -16.40 -25.37 10.31
N ALA A 387 -17.11 -24.79 11.27
CA ALA A 387 -17.71 -25.57 12.31
C ALA A 387 -19.00 -26.22 11.83
N CYS A 388 -19.07 -27.51 11.98
CA CYS A 388 -20.28 -28.28 11.88
C CYS A 388 -20.83 -28.41 13.31
N GLY A 389 -21.32 -27.33 13.94
CA GLY A 389 -21.83 -27.42 15.31
C GLY A 389 -22.25 -26.10 15.90
N HIS A 390 -21.27 -25.38 16.40
CA HIS A 390 -21.39 -24.00 16.90
C HIS A 390 -20.36 -23.17 16.15
N PHE A 391 -20.60 -21.88 15.99
CA PHE A 391 -19.62 -20.96 15.45
C PHE A 391 -18.27 -21.09 16.19
N LYS A 392 -17.20 -21.42 15.46
CA LYS A 392 -15.85 -21.53 16.02
C LYS A 392 -14.97 -20.43 15.47
N THR A 393 -14.15 -19.87 16.34
CA THR A 393 -13.10 -18.93 15.96
C THR A 393 -12.14 -19.60 14.98
N GLY A 394 -11.97 -18.97 13.85
CA GLY A 394 -11.01 -19.34 12.82
C GLY A 394 -10.49 -18.08 12.16
N ASP A 395 -9.44 -18.24 11.36
CA ASP A 395 -8.91 -17.15 10.56
C ASP A 395 -8.26 -17.73 9.30
N GLU A 396 -7.87 -16.84 8.38
CA GLU A 396 -7.13 -17.20 7.18
C GLU A 396 -5.62 -17.39 7.46
N SER A 397 -5.18 -17.35 8.72
CA SER A 397 -3.78 -17.59 9.05
C SER A 397 -3.44 -19.05 8.76
N ASP A 398 -2.23 -19.32 8.29
CA ASP A 398 -1.79 -20.63 7.79
C ASP A 398 -2.38 -21.07 6.42
N ALA A 399 -2.98 -20.17 5.65
CA ALA A 399 -3.35 -20.48 4.27
C ALA A 399 -2.13 -20.92 3.44
N GLU A 400 -2.21 -22.11 2.85
CA GLU A 400 -1.16 -22.71 2.03
C GLU A 400 -1.73 -23.20 0.70
N TYR A 401 -0.86 -23.46 -0.28
CA TYR A 401 -1.29 -24.08 -1.53
C TYR A 401 -1.26 -25.59 -1.36
N MET A 402 -2.36 -26.24 -1.72
CA MET A 402 -2.51 -27.69 -1.68
C MET A 402 -2.73 -28.21 -3.10
N ASP A 403 -1.99 -29.27 -3.46
CA ASP A 403 -2.23 -30.02 -4.70
C ASP A 403 -3.66 -30.55 -4.69
N ILE A 404 -4.32 -30.50 -5.84
CA ILE A 404 -5.72 -30.93 -5.94
C ILE A 404 -5.77 -32.46 -5.80
N PRO A 405 -6.43 -33.01 -4.77
CA PRO A 405 -6.54 -34.46 -4.63
C PRO A 405 -7.27 -35.11 -5.80
N ASP A 406 -6.92 -36.36 -6.09
CA ASP A 406 -7.58 -37.14 -7.13
C ASP A 406 -9.09 -37.25 -6.88
N GLY A 407 -9.88 -37.11 -7.94
CA GLY A 407 -11.34 -37.24 -7.88
C GLY A 407 -12.10 -35.97 -7.50
N VAL A 408 -11.44 -34.82 -7.32
CA VAL A 408 -12.11 -33.52 -7.06
C VAL A 408 -12.85 -32.97 -8.28
N GLY A 409 -12.39 -33.30 -9.49
CA GLY A 409 -12.97 -32.82 -10.76
C GLY A 409 -12.38 -31.47 -11.19
N LYS A 410 -13.06 -30.78 -12.12
CA LYS A 410 -12.57 -29.48 -12.63
C LYS A 410 -12.75 -28.39 -11.57
N VAL A 411 -11.64 -27.79 -11.16
CA VAL A 411 -11.61 -26.66 -10.22
C VAL A 411 -11.14 -25.37 -10.88
N ASP A 412 -11.52 -24.24 -10.31
CA ASP A 412 -11.14 -22.90 -10.72
C ASP A 412 -10.37 -22.24 -9.57
N PRO A 413 -9.03 -22.08 -9.66
CA PRO A 413 -8.20 -21.53 -8.59
C PRO A 413 -8.59 -20.13 -8.11
N ASN A 414 -9.36 -19.38 -8.92
CA ASN A 414 -9.84 -18.05 -8.56
C ASN A 414 -11.19 -18.08 -7.81
N LYS A 415 -11.83 -19.24 -7.71
CA LYS A 415 -13.16 -19.40 -7.11
C LYS A 415 -13.22 -20.48 -6.05
N HIS A 416 -12.32 -21.46 -6.12
CA HIS A 416 -12.32 -22.63 -5.27
C HIS A 416 -11.19 -22.60 -4.25
N PHE A 417 -11.49 -23.13 -3.08
CA PHE A 417 -10.51 -23.32 -2.01
C PHE A 417 -10.89 -24.54 -1.16
N PHE A 418 -9.93 -25.00 -0.37
CA PHE A 418 -10.09 -26.08 0.58
C PHE A 418 -10.15 -25.58 2.02
N ALA A 419 -10.94 -26.23 2.86
CA ALA A 419 -10.94 -26.04 4.30
C ALA A 419 -11.31 -27.35 5.01
N ARG A 420 -11.11 -27.47 6.32
CA ARG A 420 -11.52 -28.65 7.09
C ARG A 420 -12.85 -28.47 7.79
N ALA A 421 -13.69 -29.49 7.71
CA ALA A 421 -14.86 -29.60 8.57
C ALA A 421 -14.43 -29.78 10.03
N SER A 422 -15.12 -29.10 10.96
CA SER A 422 -14.87 -29.27 12.39
C SER A 422 -16.18 -29.46 13.19
N GLY A 423 -16.40 -30.63 13.76
CA GLY A 423 -17.59 -31.00 14.55
C GLY A 423 -18.57 -31.93 13.82
N ASN A 424 -19.71 -32.21 14.47
CA ASN A 424 -20.60 -33.31 14.10
C ASN A 424 -22.00 -32.89 13.59
N SER A 425 -22.31 -31.61 13.41
CA SER A 425 -23.65 -31.17 13.00
C SER A 425 -24.01 -31.51 11.57
N MET A 426 -23.03 -31.88 10.74
CA MET A 426 -23.25 -32.18 9.33
C MET A 426 -23.07 -33.68 9.03
N ASN A 427 -22.89 -34.52 10.05
CA ASN A 427 -22.63 -35.96 9.92
C ASN A 427 -23.90 -36.84 9.77
N GLY A 428 -25.06 -36.21 9.55
CA GLY A 428 -26.34 -36.90 9.36
C GLY A 428 -26.81 -36.93 7.89
N GLY A 429 -27.88 -37.67 7.64
CA GLY A 429 -28.53 -37.72 6.31
C GLY A 429 -27.81 -38.58 5.26
N LYS A 430 -28.13 -38.36 3.98
CA LYS A 430 -27.67 -39.19 2.85
C LYS A 430 -26.24 -38.89 2.37
N SER A 431 -25.69 -37.73 2.76
CA SER A 431 -24.33 -37.30 2.42
C SER A 431 -23.71 -36.64 3.66
N PRO A 432 -23.26 -37.47 4.63
CA PRO A 432 -22.71 -37.00 5.89
C PRO A 432 -21.32 -36.38 5.68
N ILE A 433 -21.06 -35.28 6.39
CA ILE A 433 -19.75 -34.61 6.48
C ILE A 433 -19.23 -34.84 7.91
N PHE A 434 -18.10 -35.52 8.03
CA PHE A 434 -17.49 -35.85 9.31
C PHE A 434 -16.45 -34.81 9.74
N ASP A 435 -16.15 -34.77 11.04
CA ASP A 435 -15.05 -33.96 11.58
C ASP A 435 -13.73 -34.37 10.90
N GLY A 436 -13.00 -33.38 10.39
CA GLY A 436 -11.74 -33.59 9.68
C GLY A 436 -11.84 -33.71 8.15
N ASP A 437 -13.04 -33.91 7.58
CA ASP A 437 -13.25 -34.01 6.13
C ASP A 437 -12.71 -32.76 5.41
N LEU A 438 -12.12 -32.98 4.22
CA LEU A 438 -11.64 -31.88 3.38
C LEU A 438 -12.79 -31.36 2.50
N LEU A 439 -13.08 -30.07 2.62
CA LEU A 439 -14.20 -29.42 1.94
C LEU A 439 -13.69 -28.61 0.75
N LEU A 440 -14.16 -28.93 -0.46
CA LEU A 440 -14.04 -28.06 -1.61
C LEU A 440 -15.16 -27.02 -1.56
N LEU A 441 -14.77 -25.76 -1.38
CA LEU A 441 -15.67 -24.63 -1.24
C LEU A 441 -15.49 -23.69 -2.43
N GLU A 442 -16.59 -23.08 -2.84
CA GLU A 442 -16.62 -22.04 -3.87
C GLU A 442 -17.06 -20.73 -3.25
N PHE A 443 -16.28 -19.67 -3.44
CA PHE A 443 -16.64 -18.34 -2.96
C PHE A 443 -17.99 -17.91 -3.55
N ILE A 444 -18.86 -17.45 -2.65
CA ILE A 444 -20.12 -16.83 -3.04
C ILE A 444 -19.81 -15.37 -3.34
N THR A 445 -19.76 -15.02 -4.62
CA THR A 445 -19.65 -13.65 -5.12
C THR A 445 -21.03 -13.14 -5.54
N PRO A 446 -21.24 -11.84 -5.71
CA PRO A 446 -22.50 -11.30 -6.26
C PRO A 446 -22.89 -11.94 -7.61
N GLU A 447 -21.90 -12.34 -8.41
CA GLU A 447 -22.07 -12.98 -9.72
C GLU A 447 -22.32 -14.49 -9.62
N SER A 448 -21.91 -15.15 -8.53
CA SER A 448 -22.06 -16.60 -8.32
C SER A 448 -23.16 -16.98 -7.31
N ALA A 449 -23.73 -16.02 -6.58
CA ALA A 449 -24.67 -16.23 -5.47
C ALA A 449 -25.86 -17.13 -5.84
N GLY A 450 -26.52 -16.92 -6.98
CA GLY A 450 -27.66 -17.75 -7.40
C GLY A 450 -28.70 -17.96 -6.28
N SER A 451 -29.46 -19.05 -6.35
CA SER A 451 -30.26 -19.48 -5.20
C SER A 451 -29.40 -20.32 -4.26
N LEU A 452 -29.32 -19.91 -2.98
CA LEU A 452 -28.71 -20.70 -1.91
C LEU A 452 -29.69 -21.69 -1.27
N GLN A 453 -30.95 -21.72 -1.72
CA GLN A 453 -31.95 -22.62 -1.18
C GLN A 453 -31.57 -24.08 -1.45
N ASN A 454 -31.62 -24.91 -0.41
CA ASN A 454 -31.20 -26.30 -0.38
C ASN A 454 -29.70 -26.51 -0.68
N GLN A 455 -28.86 -25.49 -0.49
CA GLN A 455 -27.41 -25.61 -0.57
C GLN A 455 -26.78 -25.64 0.83
N THR A 456 -25.70 -26.41 0.97
CA THR A 456 -24.81 -26.35 2.12
C THR A 456 -23.85 -25.18 1.95
N VAL A 457 -23.84 -24.23 2.89
CA VAL A 457 -23.02 -23.01 2.81
C VAL A 457 -22.23 -22.76 4.08
N ALA A 458 -21.08 -22.10 3.92
CA ALA A 458 -20.26 -21.58 4.98
C ALA A 458 -20.68 -20.14 5.32
N ILE A 459 -20.81 -19.88 6.62
CA ILE A 459 -21.38 -18.67 7.21
C ILE A 459 -20.37 -18.12 8.19
N GLU A 460 -20.11 -16.83 8.11
CA GLU A 460 -19.25 -16.08 9.01
C GLU A 460 -20.10 -15.15 9.89
N ARG A 461 -19.71 -14.97 11.15
CA ARG A 461 -20.19 -13.88 12.00
C ARG A 461 -19.04 -13.37 12.87
N LEU A 462 -19.20 -12.17 13.43
CA LEU A 462 -18.30 -11.64 14.45
C LEU A 462 -18.86 -11.89 15.84
N ASP A 463 -18.03 -12.28 16.80
CA ASP A 463 -18.42 -12.32 18.21
C ASP A 463 -18.26 -10.96 18.90
N SER A 464 -18.56 -10.91 20.21
CA SER A 464 -18.47 -9.68 21.02
C SER A 464 -17.05 -9.14 21.19
N ALA A 465 -16.02 -9.94 20.92
CA ALA A 465 -14.62 -9.52 20.91
C ALA A 465 -14.16 -9.07 19.51
N GLY A 466 -15.00 -9.26 18.49
CA GLY A 466 -14.70 -8.94 17.10
C GLY A 466 -13.96 -10.06 16.35
N ASP A 467 -13.91 -11.26 16.92
CA ASP A 467 -13.27 -12.41 16.28
C ASP A 467 -14.24 -13.07 15.28
N SER A 468 -13.73 -13.44 14.11
CA SER A 468 -14.49 -14.17 13.09
C SER A 468 -14.78 -15.60 13.54
N GLN A 469 -16.05 -15.98 13.47
CA GLN A 469 -16.49 -17.33 13.72
C GLN A 469 -17.21 -17.93 12.50
N TYR A 470 -16.98 -19.22 12.23
CA TYR A 470 -17.49 -19.88 11.03
C TYR A 470 -18.43 -21.05 11.33
N LEU A 471 -19.42 -21.27 10.47
CA LEU A 471 -20.43 -22.32 10.57
C LEU A 471 -20.81 -22.89 9.19
N LEU A 472 -21.04 -24.20 9.09
CA LEU A 472 -21.57 -24.87 7.88
C LEU A 472 -23.01 -25.36 8.10
N ARG A 473 -23.95 -24.97 7.24
CA ARG A 473 -25.38 -25.33 7.35
C ARG A 473 -26.07 -25.43 5.99
N ASP A 474 -27.15 -26.20 5.95
CA ASP A 474 -28.07 -26.22 4.81
C ASP A 474 -29.05 -25.05 4.92
N ILE A 475 -29.20 -24.24 3.87
CA ILE A 475 -30.15 -23.12 3.86
C ILE A 475 -31.52 -23.58 3.38
N LYS A 476 -32.56 -23.27 4.17
CA LYS A 476 -33.96 -23.43 3.77
C LYS A 476 -34.74 -22.15 3.98
N LYS A 477 -35.47 -21.69 2.96
CA LYS A 477 -36.41 -20.58 3.11
C LYS A 477 -37.68 -21.06 3.80
N ALA A 478 -38.09 -20.37 4.85
CA ALA A 478 -39.29 -20.65 5.63
C ALA A 478 -40.10 -19.35 5.83
N THR A 479 -41.28 -19.49 6.43
CA THR A 479 -42.11 -18.35 6.85
C THR A 479 -42.19 -18.38 8.36
N ASP A 480 -41.91 -17.25 9.01
CA ASP A 480 -42.02 -17.12 10.46
C ASP A 480 -43.48 -17.04 10.92
N GLU A 481 -43.69 -17.04 12.25
CA GLU A 481 -45.01 -16.98 12.87
C GLU A 481 -45.80 -15.70 12.52
N ASN A 482 -45.12 -14.67 12.03
CA ASN A 482 -45.69 -13.38 11.64
C ASN A 482 -45.96 -13.29 10.11
N GLY A 483 -45.74 -14.37 9.36
CA GLY A 483 -45.96 -14.40 7.91
C GLY A 483 -44.81 -13.83 7.06
N ASN A 484 -43.67 -13.50 7.66
CA ASN A 484 -42.50 -12.98 6.94
C ASN A 484 -41.58 -14.12 6.49
N SER A 485 -40.95 -13.96 5.33
CA SER A 485 -39.99 -14.96 4.86
C SER A 485 -38.66 -14.85 5.62
N CYS A 486 -38.23 -15.94 6.23
CA CYS A 486 -36.94 -16.05 6.91
C CYS A 486 -36.09 -17.19 6.30
N TYR A 487 -34.78 -17.17 6.58
CA TYR A 487 -33.88 -18.26 6.22
C TYR A 487 -33.50 -19.05 7.46
N GLN A 488 -33.73 -20.37 7.40
CA GLN A 488 -33.34 -21.32 8.42
C GLN A 488 -32.03 -22.00 8.02
N LEU A 489 -31.11 -22.09 8.98
CA LEU A 489 -29.82 -22.74 8.88
C LEU A 489 -29.91 -24.10 9.56
N ILE A 490 -30.01 -25.15 8.76
CA ILE A 490 -30.34 -26.51 9.21
C ILE A 490 -29.07 -27.36 9.27
N ALA A 491 -28.86 -28.01 10.41
CA ALA A 491 -27.85 -29.05 10.56
C ALA A 491 -28.35 -30.37 9.94
N LYS A 492 -27.48 -31.16 9.31
CA LYS A 492 -27.86 -32.49 8.83
C LYS A 492 -28.01 -33.51 9.96
N ASN A 493 -27.32 -33.29 11.07
CA ASN A 493 -27.48 -34.07 12.29
C ASN A 493 -28.67 -33.52 13.09
N PRO A 494 -29.70 -34.35 13.39
CA PRO A 494 -30.90 -33.91 14.11
C PRO A 494 -30.66 -33.48 15.56
N ASP A 495 -29.51 -33.81 16.15
CA ASP A 495 -29.17 -33.43 17.53
C ASP A 495 -28.84 -31.93 17.67
N TYR A 496 -28.75 -31.19 16.56
CA TYR A 496 -28.43 -29.77 16.53
C TYR A 496 -29.65 -28.94 16.13
N GLU A 497 -29.88 -27.86 16.86
CA GLU A 497 -31.00 -26.95 16.62
C GLU A 497 -30.89 -26.24 15.27
N THR A 498 -32.05 -25.94 14.69
CA THR A 498 -32.16 -25.09 13.50
C THR A 498 -32.01 -23.63 13.93
N LEU A 499 -31.06 -22.91 13.34
CA LEU A 499 -30.86 -21.49 13.61
C LEU A 499 -31.65 -20.64 12.61
N VAL A 500 -32.13 -19.48 13.04
CA VAL A 500 -32.68 -18.47 12.13
C VAL A 500 -31.56 -17.51 11.77
N ALA A 501 -31.36 -17.26 10.48
CA ALA A 501 -30.35 -16.31 10.01
C ALA A 501 -30.72 -14.89 10.44
N ASP A 502 -29.74 -14.14 10.96
CA ASP A 502 -29.87 -12.74 11.35
C ASP A 502 -28.82 -11.87 10.63
N GLU A 503 -28.86 -10.56 10.88
CA GLU A 503 -27.99 -9.58 10.20
C GLU A 503 -26.50 -9.70 10.57
N SER A 504 -26.16 -10.41 11.65
CA SER A 504 -24.76 -10.66 12.04
C SER A 504 -24.11 -11.80 11.25
N MET A 505 -24.91 -12.58 10.51
CA MET A 505 -24.46 -13.77 9.79
C MET A 505 -24.32 -13.50 8.29
N LYS A 506 -23.16 -13.86 7.73
CA LYS A 506 -22.82 -13.63 6.34
C LYS A 506 -22.40 -14.92 5.65
N THR A 507 -23.14 -15.33 4.62
CA THR A 507 -22.71 -16.44 3.76
C THR A 507 -21.54 -16.00 2.88
N PHE A 508 -20.44 -16.76 2.85
CA PHE A 508 -19.25 -16.39 2.08
C PHE A 508 -18.77 -17.48 1.11
N ALA A 509 -19.15 -18.74 1.33
CA ALA A 509 -18.82 -19.84 0.42
C ALA A 509 -19.91 -20.92 0.38
N ARG A 510 -20.00 -21.66 -0.73
CA ARG A 510 -20.89 -22.83 -0.88
C ARG A 510 -20.05 -24.10 -0.97
N LEU A 511 -20.55 -25.18 -0.39
CA LEU A 511 -19.92 -26.50 -0.51
C LEU A 511 -20.14 -27.04 -1.92
N LYS A 512 -19.06 -27.38 -2.61
CA LYS A 512 -19.10 -28.06 -3.91
C LYS A 512 -18.97 -29.57 -3.76
N LYS A 513 -18.07 -29.99 -2.87
CA LYS A 513 -17.77 -31.39 -2.61
C LYS A 513 -17.06 -31.54 -1.26
N HIS A 514 -17.19 -32.69 -0.62
CA HIS A 514 -16.32 -33.10 0.48
C HIS A 514 -15.55 -34.37 0.08
N LEU A 515 -14.37 -34.54 0.62
CA LEU A 515 -13.49 -35.68 0.40
C LEU A 515 -13.24 -36.33 1.77
N CYS A 516 -13.40 -37.65 1.81
CA CYS A 516 -13.21 -38.47 3.00
C CYS A 516 -11.75 -38.88 3.18
#